data_AF-A0A6M0RGG3-F1
#
_entry.id   AF-A0A6M0RGG3-F1
#
_cell.length_a   1.000
_cell.length_b   1.000
_cell.length_c   1.000
_cell.angle_alpha   90.00
_cell.angle_beta   90.00
_cell.angle_gamma   90.00
#
_symmetry.space_group_name_H-M   'P 1'
#
loop_
_entity.id
_entity.type
_entity.pdbx_description
1 polymer ?
#
loop_
_entity_poly.entity_id
_entity_poly.type
_entity_poly.pdbx_seq_one_letter_code
_entity_poly.pdbx_strand_id
1 'polypeptide(L)'
;MTEIRIENCQENLSLYLEHDSGYTPEFLKDHQEVDEELSRIVLVFNGGDNFDGIAGVEAYSISVETNYPWNLSPGQQKAYELLLPLQTGSVYALTTIRKLAKAMDLRCIRAACKRLENLQSLGVIKGLKL
;
A
#
# COMPACT_ATOMS: atom_id res chain seq x y z
N MET A 1 -29.51 -11.42 -21.39
CA MET A 1 -28.09 -11.14 -21.65
C MET A 1 -27.43 -10.95 -20.31
N THR A 2 -26.41 -11.74 -20.03
CA THR A 2 -25.96 -12.06 -18.68
C THR A 2 -24.76 -11.18 -18.36
N GLU A 3 -24.97 -9.99 -17.79
CA GLU A 3 -23.92 -9.14 -17.17
C GLU A 3 -23.41 -9.74 -15.85
N ILE A 4 -23.18 -11.04 -15.84
CA ILE A 4 -22.53 -11.73 -14.75
C ILE A 4 -21.02 -11.65 -15.03
N ARG A 5 -20.28 -11.02 -14.10
CA ARG A 5 -18.91 -11.38 -13.67
C ARG A 5 -17.68 -10.76 -14.36
N ILE A 6 -17.71 -9.60 -15.03
CA ILE A 6 -16.41 -8.95 -15.36
C ILE A 6 -15.86 -8.18 -14.15
N GLU A 7 -16.68 -7.32 -13.52
CA GLU A 7 -16.28 -6.52 -12.35
C GLU A 7 -15.91 -7.40 -11.14
N ASN A 8 -16.74 -8.40 -10.80
CA ASN A 8 -16.42 -9.37 -9.75
C ASN A 8 -15.08 -10.08 -9.98
N CYS A 9 -14.68 -10.37 -11.23
CA CYS A 9 -13.41 -11.04 -11.51
C CYS A 9 -12.21 -10.10 -11.28
N GLN A 10 -12.35 -8.81 -11.59
CA GLN A 10 -11.30 -7.81 -11.38
C GLN A 10 -11.12 -7.49 -9.89
N GLU A 11 -12.22 -7.33 -9.15
CA GLU A 11 -12.17 -7.12 -7.69
C GLU A 11 -11.57 -8.33 -6.99
N ASN A 12 -11.98 -9.55 -7.35
CA ASN A 12 -11.42 -10.78 -6.79
C ASN A 12 -9.93 -10.93 -7.13
N LEU A 13 -9.51 -10.58 -8.35
CA LEU A 13 -8.10 -10.58 -8.71
C LEU A 13 -7.32 -9.55 -7.90
N SER A 14 -7.87 -8.34 -7.73
CA SER A 14 -7.23 -7.28 -6.94
C SER A 14 -7.03 -7.70 -5.49
N LEU A 15 -8.04 -8.33 -4.88
CA LEU A 15 -7.95 -8.89 -3.53
C LEU A 15 -6.96 -10.06 -3.47
N TYR A 16 -6.94 -10.95 -4.47
CA TYR A 16 -5.97 -12.04 -4.53
C TYR A 16 -4.51 -11.54 -4.56
N LEU A 17 -4.26 -10.43 -5.27
CA LEU A 17 -2.96 -9.78 -5.36
C LEU A 17 -2.55 -9.03 -4.07
N GLU A 18 -3.41 -8.94 -3.05
CA GLU A 18 -3.05 -8.47 -1.69
C GLU A 18 -2.35 -9.55 -0.85
N HIS A 19 -2.24 -10.78 -1.37
CA HIS A 19 -1.62 -11.91 -0.71
C HIS A 19 -0.30 -12.29 -1.38
N ASP A 20 0.63 -12.85 -0.60
CA ASP A 20 1.88 -13.42 -1.14
C ASP A 20 1.60 -14.46 -2.24
N SER A 21 0.52 -15.25 -2.08
CA SER A 21 0.10 -16.26 -3.06
C SER A 21 -0.27 -15.66 -4.42
N GLY A 22 -0.57 -14.36 -4.47
CA GLY A 22 -0.83 -13.60 -5.69
C GLY A 22 0.33 -13.60 -6.68
N TYR A 23 1.55 -13.91 -6.21
CA TYR A 23 2.78 -13.79 -6.96
C TYR A 23 3.54 -15.11 -6.95
N THR A 24 3.87 -15.63 -8.13
CA THR A 24 4.63 -16.88 -8.24
C THR A 24 6.11 -16.63 -7.93
N PRO A 25 6.85 -17.64 -7.41
CA PRO A 25 8.28 -17.51 -7.16
C PRO A 25 9.08 -17.12 -8.41
N GLU A 26 8.72 -17.65 -9.58
CA GLU A 26 9.35 -17.34 -10.86
C GLU A 26 9.14 -15.86 -11.22
N PHE A 27 7.91 -15.36 -11.07
CA PHE A 27 7.59 -13.96 -11.33
C PHE A 27 8.40 -13.03 -10.42
N LEU A 28 8.50 -13.34 -9.12
CA LEU A 28 9.27 -12.54 -8.16
C LEU A 28 10.77 -12.55 -8.47
N LYS A 29 11.30 -13.69 -8.93
CA LYS A 29 12.71 -13.80 -9.34
C LYS A 29 13.01 -12.93 -10.55
N ASP A 30 12.12 -12.93 -11.55
CA ASP A 30 12.30 -12.16 -12.78
C ASP A 30 12.18 -10.65 -12.55
N HIS A 31 11.55 -10.22 -11.45
CA HIS A 31 11.30 -8.80 -11.12
C HIS A 31 11.97 -8.35 -9.82
N GLN A 32 13.05 -9.04 -9.40
CA GLN A 32 13.72 -8.76 -8.14
C GLN A 32 14.23 -7.32 -8.02
N GLU A 33 14.72 -6.72 -9.12
CA GLU A 33 15.20 -5.34 -9.13
C GLU A 33 14.07 -4.35 -8.81
N VAL A 34 12.89 -4.54 -9.41
CA VAL A 34 11.72 -3.70 -9.17
C VAL A 34 11.23 -3.85 -7.73
N ASP A 35 11.22 -5.07 -7.19
CA ASP A 35 10.83 -5.30 -5.80
C ASP A 35 11.80 -4.61 -4.83
N GLU A 36 13.09 -4.59 -5.16
CA GLU A 36 14.11 -3.90 -4.38
C GLU A 36 13.94 -2.38 -4.43
N GLU A 37 13.60 -1.80 -5.59
CA GLU A 37 13.26 -0.38 -5.75
C GLU A 37 12.02 -0.02 -4.92
N LEU A 38 10.91 -0.74 -5.12
CA LEU A 38 9.66 -0.54 -4.37
C LEU A 38 9.88 -0.62 -2.86
N SER A 39 10.75 -1.54 -2.40
CA SER A 39 11.02 -1.72 -0.97
C SER A 39 11.63 -0.49 -0.29
N ARG A 40 12.33 0.36 -1.06
CA ARG A 40 13.07 1.52 -0.59
C ARG A 40 12.22 2.79 -0.56
N ILE A 41 11.08 2.77 -1.24
CA ILE A 41 10.13 3.89 -1.26
C ILE A 41 9.75 4.26 0.17
N VAL A 42 9.90 5.54 0.48
CA VAL A 42 9.58 6.13 1.78
C VAL A 42 8.17 6.71 1.73
N LEU A 43 7.36 6.39 2.73
CA LEU A 43 6.08 7.02 2.95
C LEU A 43 6.22 8.01 4.10
N VAL A 44 5.86 9.25 3.85
CA VAL A 44 5.97 10.38 4.78
C VAL A 44 4.58 10.80 5.20
N PHE A 45 4.33 10.86 6.50
CA PHE A 45 3.08 11.33 7.08
C PHE A 45 3.29 12.71 7.67
N ASN A 46 2.27 13.56 7.58
CA ASN A 46 2.31 14.94 8.07
C ASN A 46 3.46 15.77 7.45
N GLY A 47 3.83 15.48 6.20
CA GLY A 47 4.89 16.19 5.48
C GLY A 47 4.56 17.64 5.11
N GLY A 48 3.28 18.03 5.22
CA GLY A 48 2.78 19.33 4.76
C GLY A 48 2.72 19.45 3.24
N ASP A 49 2.13 20.56 2.76
CA ASP A 49 1.94 20.82 1.33
C ASP A 49 3.25 21.10 0.57
N ASN A 50 4.34 21.40 1.29
CA ASN A 50 5.66 21.74 0.75
C ASN A 50 6.67 20.57 0.81
N PHE A 51 6.18 19.32 0.88
CA PHE A 51 7.09 18.17 0.84
C PHE A 51 7.63 17.96 -0.58
N ASP A 52 8.83 18.48 -0.84
CA ASP A 52 9.52 18.37 -2.14
C ASP A 52 10.29 17.04 -2.34
N GLY A 53 10.02 16.04 -1.48
CA GLY A 53 10.73 14.76 -1.47
C GLY A 53 11.94 14.74 -0.55
N ILE A 54 12.62 13.59 -0.51
CA ILE A 54 13.88 13.40 0.21
C ILE A 54 14.98 13.23 -0.85
N ALA A 55 16.02 14.06 -0.82
CA ALA A 55 17.07 14.03 -1.83
C ALA A 55 17.68 12.63 -1.97
N GLY A 56 17.67 12.08 -3.19
CA GLY A 56 18.20 10.75 -3.48
C GLY A 56 17.33 9.58 -2.99
N VAL A 57 16.10 9.85 -2.55
CA VAL A 57 15.15 8.84 -2.06
C VAL A 57 13.78 9.08 -2.66
N GLU A 58 13.22 8.04 -3.26
CA GLU A 58 11.84 8.06 -3.72
C GLU A 58 10.90 8.10 -2.51
N ALA A 59 10.17 9.21 -2.35
CA ALA A 59 9.36 9.47 -1.18
C ALA A 59 8.01 10.08 -1.54
N TYR A 60 6.95 9.58 -0.91
CA TYR A 60 5.58 10.05 -1.10
C TYR A 60 5.00 10.58 0.21
N SER A 61 4.52 11.83 0.17
CA SER A 61 3.70 12.37 1.25
C SER A 61 2.32 11.74 1.17
N ILE A 62 1.91 11.03 2.21
CA ILE A 62 0.62 10.35 2.27
C ILE A 62 -0.20 10.82 3.46
N SER A 63 -1.52 10.83 3.27
CA SER A 63 -2.50 11.09 4.32
C SER A 63 -3.48 9.93 4.43
N VAL A 64 -3.88 9.59 5.65
CA VAL A 64 -4.83 8.54 6.00
C VAL A 64 -6.12 9.18 6.49
N GLU A 65 -7.27 8.76 5.96
CA GLU A 65 -8.60 9.16 6.43
C GLU A 65 -8.83 8.60 7.84
N THR A 66 -9.10 9.46 8.82
CA THR A 66 -9.19 9.02 10.23
C THR A 66 -10.54 8.41 10.59
N ASN A 67 -11.58 8.74 9.83
CA ASN A 67 -12.95 8.30 10.09
C ASN A 67 -13.54 7.55 8.88
N TYR A 68 -12.77 6.60 8.33
CA TYR A 68 -13.23 5.83 7.17
C TYR A 68 -14.45 4.97 7.54
N PRO A 69 -15.63 5.19 6.92
CA PRO A 69 -16.88 4.61 7.41
C PRO A 69 -17.24 3.26 6.78
N TRP A 70 -16.47 2.80 5.79
CA TRP A 70 -16.79 1.61 5.01
C TRP A 70 -15.94 0.40 5.42
N ASN A 71 -16.43 -0.79 5.05
CA ASN A 71 -15.73 -2.03 5.34
C ASN A 71 -14.47 -2.16 4.49
N LEU A 72 -13.41 -2.66 5.11
CA LEU A 72 -12.15 -3.02 4.48
C LEU A 72 -11.99 -4.55 4.46
N SER A 73 -11.28 -5.07 3.46
CA SER A 73 -10.80 -6.46 3.49
C SER A 73 -9.90 -6.66 4.73
N PRO A 74 -9.72 -7.90 5.25
CA PRO A 74 -8.81 -8.13 6.37
C PRO A 74 -7.38 -7.60 6.14
N GLY A 75 -6.88 -7.72 4.90
CA GLY A 75 -5.55 -7.21 4.53
C GLY A 75 -5.48 -5.68 4.51
N GLN A 76 -6.52 -5.04 3.98
CA GLN A 76 -6.69 -3.58 3.95
C GLN A 76 -6.88 -3.01 5.35
N GLN A 77 -7.70 -3.64 6.18
CA GLN A 77 -7.91 -3.27 7.59
C GLN A 77 -6.58 -3.30 8.36
N LYS A 78 -5.79 -4.36 8.18
CA LYS A 78 -4.47 -4.46 8.81
C LYS A 78 -3.52 -3.35 8.37
N ALA A 79 -3.52 -3.01 7.09
CA ALA A 79 -2.72 -1.91 6.56
C ALA A 79 -3.19 -0.57 7.16
N TYR A 80 -4.50 -0.32 7.19
CA TYR A 80 -5.10 0.88 7.78
C TYR A 80 -4.72 1.06 9.26
N GLU A 81 -4.84 0.00 10.07
CA GLU A 81 -4.47 0.00 11.48
C GLU A 81 -2.99 0.26 11.75
N LEU A 82 -2.11 -0.03 10.77
CA LEU A 82 -0.68 0.30 10.87
C LEU A 82 -0.38 1.74 10.43
N LEU A 83 -1.10 2.26 9.45
CA LEU A 83 -0.88 3.59 8.89
C LEU A 83 -1.46 4.70 9.77
N LEU A 84 -2.66 4.50 10.31
CA LEU A 84 -3.37 5.52 11.09
C LEU A 84 -2.58 5.99 12.34
N PRO A 85 -1.94 5.11 13.13
CA PRO A 85 -1.12 5.54 14.26
C PRO A 85 0.13 6.30 13.85
N LEU A 86 0.70 6.02 12.66
CA LEU A 86 1.86 6.78 12.16
C LEU A 86 1.48 8.24 11.88
N GLN A 87 0.27 8.48 11.40
CA GLN A 87 -0.24 9.84 11.18
C GLN A 87 -0.66 10.52 12.49
N THR A 88 -1.39 9.83 13.36
CA THR A 88 -2.02 10.44 14.55
C THR A 88 -1.09 10.52 15.76
N GLY A 89 -0.10 9.63 15.84
CA GLY A 89 0.80 9.50 16.99
C GLY A 89 2.06 10.35 16.91
N SER A 90 2.29 11.11 15.84
CA SER A 90 3.54 11.88 15.65
C SER A 90 3.32 13.12 14.79
N VAL A 91 4.03 14.21 15.13
CA VAL A 91 4.04 15.45 14.33
C VAL A 91 4.63 15.20 12.94
N TYR A 92 5.60 14.28 12.85
CA TYR A 92 6.21 13.84 11.62
C TYR A 92 6.57 12.36 11.74
N ALA A 93 6.17 11.55 10.77
CA ALA A 93 6.50 10.12 10.75
C ALA A 93 6.90 9.68 9.35
N LEU A 94 7.82 8.71 9.30
CA LEU A 94 8.27 8.10 8.06
C LEU A 94 8.37 6.59 8.21
N THR A 95 8.00 5.88 7.16
CA THR A 95 8.18 4.42 7.07
C THR A 95 8.60 4.07 5.65
N THR A 96 8.96 2.82 5.41
CA THR A 96 9.23 2.32 4.06
C THR A 96 8.24 1.22 3.71
N ILE A 97 8.02 0.98 2.42
CA ILE A 97 7.17 -0.12 1.97
C ILE A 97 7.69 -1.45 2.54
N ARG A 98 9.01 -1.66 2.61
CA ARG A 98 9.59 -2.85 3.25
C ARG A 98 9.20 -3.00 4.72
N LYS A 99 9.25 -1.93 5.50
CA LYS A 99 8.89 -1.95 6.93
C LYS A 99 7.40 -2.25 7.10
N LEU A 100 6.55 -1.66 6.25
CA LEU A 100 5.12 -1.92 6.25
C LEU A 100 4.78 -3.36 5.83
N ALA A 101 5.41 -3.88 4.77
CA ALA A 101 5.25 -5.27 4.34
C ALA A 101 5.54 -6.24 5.50
N LYS A 102 6.67 -6.04 6.19
CA LYS A 102 7.02 -6.83 7.38
C LYS A 102 6.00 -6.68 8.51
N ALA A 103 5.52 -5.47 8.78
CA ALA A 103 4.50 -5.23 9.82
C ALA A 103 3.13 -5.85 9.48
N MET A 104 2.84 -6.03 8.19
CA MET A 104 1.66 -6.73 7.68
C MET A 104 1.84 -8.25 7.55
N ASP A 105 3.00 -8.79 7.94
CA ASP A 105 3.40 -10.20 7.76
C ASP A 105 3.37 -10.66 6.29
N LEU A 106 3.82 -9.78 5.40
CA LEU A 106 3.96 -10.05 3.97
C LEU A 106 5.42 -10.27 3.60
N ARG A 107 5.68 -11.32 2.80
CA ARG A 107 7.01 -11.55 2.21
C ARG A 107 7.14 -10.83 0.88
N CYS A 108 6.05 -10.69 0.14
CA CYS A 108 6.01 -10.03 -1.15
C CYS A 108 5.81 -8.52 -0.98
N ILE A 109 6.76 -7.73 -1.50
CA ILE A 109 6.68 -6.26 -1.50
C ILE A 109 5.47 -5.80 -2.33
N ARG A 110 5.20 -6.45 -3.46
CA ARG A 110 4.06 -6.10 -4.32
C ARG A 110 2.71 -6.35 -3.67
N ALA A 111 2.59 -7.38 -2.83
CA ALA A 111 1.37 -7.58 -2.06
C ALA A 111 1.12 -6.40 -1.11
N ALA A 112 2.18 -5.85 -0.51
CA ALA A 112 2.09 -4.65 0.32
C ALA A 112 1.72 -3.42 -0.53
N CYS A 113 2.39 -3.20 -1.66
CA CYS A 113 2.04 -2.13 -2.61
C CYS A 113 0.57 -2.22 -3.03
N LYS A 114 0.10 -3.44 -3.35
CA LYS A 114 -1.27 -3.64 -3.81
C LYS A 114 -2.31 -3.29 -2.75
N ARG A 115 -2.05 -3.61 -1.48
CA ARG A 115 -2.90 -3.17 -0.37
C ARG A 115 -2.95 -1.65 -0.27
N LEU A 116 -1.81 -0.97 -0.43
CA LEU A 116 -1.75 0.49 -0.41
C LEU A 116 -2.50 1.12 -1.59
N GLU A 117 -2.34 0.58 -2.80
CA GLU A 117 -3.10 1.00 -3.99
C GLU A 117 -4.60 0.84 -3.78
N ASN A 118 -5.02 -0.31 -3.22
CA ASN A 118 -6.43 -0.58 -2.97
C ASN A 118 -6.98 0.38 -1.90
N LEU A 119 -6.24 0.63 -0.82
CA LEU A 119 -6.60 1.68 0.15
C LEU A 119 -6.72 3.07 -0.51
N GLN A 120 -5.84 3.40 -1.46
CA GLN A 120 -5.92 4.68 -2.18
C GLN A 120 -7.15 4.73 -3.09
N SER A 121 -7.46 3.65 -3.80
CA SER A 121 -8.64 3.55 -4.66
C SER A 121 -9.96 3.70 -3.89
N LEU A 122 -9.96 3.24 -2.64
CA LEU A 122 -11.08 3.36 -1.70
C LEU A 122 -11.15 4.76 -1.04
N GLY A 123 -10.15 5.62 -1.26
CA GLY A 123 -10.06 6.93 -0.63
C GLY A 123 -9.66 6.90 0.85
N VAL A 124 -9.21 5.75 1.35
CA VAL A 124 -8.70 5.58 2.73
C VAL A 124 -7.36 6.28 2.89
N ILE A 125 -6.52 6.25 1.85
CA ILE A 125 -5.28 7.01 1.80
C ILE A 125 -5.23 7.89 0.54
N LYS A 126 -4.38 8.92 0.57
CA LYS A 126 -4.11 9.82 -0.57
C LYS A 126 -2.63 10.13 -0.67
N GLY A 127 -2.15 10.49 -1.86
CA GLY A 127 -0.80 11.00 -2.11
C GLY A 127 0.22 9.96 -2.56
N LEU A 128 -0.16 8.69 -2.63
CA LEU A 128 0.69 7.60 -3.10
C LEU A 128 0.80 7.61 -4.64
N LYS A 129 2.02 7.44 -5.18
CA LYS A 129 2.27 7.47 -6.64
C LYS A 129 3.21 6.32 -7.06
N LEU A 130 2.77 5.08 -6.84
CA LEU A 130 3.49 3.87 -7.28
C LEU A 130 3.32 3.59 -8.77
#